data_AF-A0A6N9TT56-F1
#
_entry.id   AF-A0A6N9TT56-F1
#
_cell.length_a   1.000
_cell.length_b   1.000
_cell.length_c   1.000
_cell.angle_alpha   90.00
_cell.angle_beta   90.00
_cell.angle_gamma   90.00
#
_symmetry.space_group_name_H-M   'P 1'
#
loop_
_entity.id
_entity.type
_entity.pdbx_description
1 polymer ?
#
loop_
_entity_poly.entity_id
_entity_poly.type
_entity_poly.pdbx_seq_one_letter_code
_entity_poly.pdbx_strand_id
1 'polypeptide(L)' 'MKWHFDIGSLVVIVVTFILFVLALIVKGFTHDLLIESAVFLISVKLILMSYKNSAIADELMKEIKEIRDRLESGR' A
#
# COMPACT_ATOMS: atom_id res chain seq x y z
N MET A 1 -5.63 -0.76 -15.92
CA MET A 1 -4.41 -1.14 -15.20
C MET A 1 -3.68 0.16 -14.82
N LYS A 2 -4.30 0.94 -13.92
CA LYS A 2 -3.66 2.15 -13.38
C LYS A 2 -2.83 1.69 -12.20
N TRP A 3 -1.52 1.82 -12.32
CA TRP A 3 -0.60 1.57 -11.24
C TRP A 3 -0.86 2.64 -10.16
N HIS A 4 -1.74 2.35 -9.22
CA HIS A 4 -1.97 3.20 -8.03
C HIS A 4 -0.86 3.02 -6.99
N PHE A 5 0.35 2.66 -7.43
CA PHE A 5 1.54 2.84 -6.63
C PHE A 5 1.76 4.35 -6.59
N ASP A 6 1.12 5.02 -5.64
CA ASP A 6 1.33 6.43 -5.38
C ASP A 6 2.83 6.61 -5.20
N ILE A 7 3.45 7.37 -6.11
CA ILE A 7 4.88 7.65 -6.09
C ILE A 7 5.27 8.21 -4.71
N GLY A 8 4.37 8.94 -4.05
CA GLY A 8 4.54 9.38 -2.67
C GLY A 8 4.66 8.21 -1.68
N SER A 9 3.84 7.17 -1.81
CA SER A 9 3.94 5.97 -0.96
C SER A 9 5.26 5.23 -1.17
N LEU A 10 5.74 5.12 -2.42
CA LEU A 10 7.04 4.52 -2.71
C LEU A 10 8.19 5.35 -2.10
N VAL A 11 8.16 6.67 -2.26
CA VAL A 11 9.14 7.58 -1.68
C VAL A 11 9.19 7.45 -0.17
N VAL A 12 8.03 7.41 0.50
CA VAL A 12 7.96 7.24 1.96
C VAL A 12 8.56 5.89 2.38
N ILE A 13 8.24 4.78 1.69
CA ILE A 13 8.84 3.47 1.99
C ILE A 13 10.36 3.53 1.87
N VAL A 14 10.87 4.07 0.76
CA VAL A 14 12.31 4.11 0.48
C VAL A 14 13.04 4.99 1.48
N VAL A 15 12.54 6.19 1.78
CA VAL A 15 13.14 7.09 2.76
C VAL A 15 13.15 6.46 4.15
N THR A 16 12.02 5.87 4.57
CA THR A 16 11.92 5.20 5.87
C THR A 16 12.87 4.01 5.96
N PHE A 17 13.03 3.24 4.88
CA PHE A 17 13.97 2.13 4.82
C PHE A 17 15.43 2.59 4.92
N ILE A 18 15.81 3.67 4.23
CA ILE A 18 17.17 4.23 4.30
C ILE A 18 17.47 4.70 5.73
N LEU A 19 16.55 5.46 6.34
CA LEU A 19 16.71 5.93 7.72
C LEU A 19 16.82 4.77 8.71
N PHE A 20 16.05 3.70 8.50
CA PHE A 20 16.11 2.48 9.31
C PHE A 20 17.47 1.76 9.19
N VAL A 21 18.01 1.62 7.97
CA VAL A 21 19.35 1.05 7.74
C VAL A 21 20.44 1.92 8.37
N LEU A 22 20.31 3.24 8.30
CA LEU A 22 21.24 4.15 8.98
C LEU A 22 21.15 4.01 10.51
N ALA A 23 19.95 3.91 11.07
CA ALA A 23 19.75 3.69 12.50
C ALA A 23 20.35 2.35 12.97
N LEU A 24 20.20 1.29 12.18
CA LEU A 24 20.83 -0.01 12.40
C LEU A 24 22.35 0.07 12.54
N ILE A 25 23.00 0.82 11.64
CA ILE A 25 24.46 0.95 11.63
C ILE A 25 24.94 1.82 12.80
N VAL A 26 24.19 2.86 13.16
CA VAL A 26 24.59 3.83 14.20
C VAL A 26 24.30 3.33 15.63
N LYS A 27 23.13 2.74 15.89
CA LYS A 27 22.73 2.27 17.23
C LYS A 27 23.03 0.79 17.49
N GLY A 28 23.20 -0.03 16.46
CA GLY A 28 23.31 -1.48 16.59
C GLY A 28 21.97 -2.17 16.88
N PHE A 29 21.97 -3.50 17.00
CA PHE A 29 20.77 -4.31 17.27
C PHE A 29 20.32 -4.20 18.74
N THR A 30 19.66 -3.09 19.11
CA THR A 30 19.06 -2.87 20.44
C THR A 30 17.54 -3.03 20.43
N HIS A 31 16.87 -3.10 21.59
CA HIS A 31 15.40 -3.27 21.67
C HIS A 31 14.60 -2.20 20.89
N ASP A 32 15.08 -0.95 20.86
CA ASP A 32 14.53 0.15 20.06
C ASP A 32 14.36 -0.23 18.58
N LEU A 33 15.27 -1.04 18.04
CA LEU A 33 15.24 -1.46 16.64
C LEU A 33 14.02 -2.32 16.32
N LEU A 34 13.58 -3.19 17.25
CA LEU A 34 12.41 -4.03 17.03
C LEU A 34 11.14 -3.18 16.94
N ILE A 35 11.07 -2.10 17.73
CA ILE A 35 9.95 -1.15 17.70
C ILE A 35 9.99 -0.35 16.39
N GLU A 36 11.16 0.16 16.00
CA GLU A 36 11.35 0.88 14.72
C GLU A 36 11.03 -0.02 13.51
N SER A 37 11.46 -1.29 13.54
CA SER A 37 11.14 -2.30 12.51
C SER A 37 9.65 -2.58 12.45
N ALA A 38 8.97 -2.69 13.60
CA ALA A 38 7.53 -2.91 13.65
C ALA A 38 6.75 -1.74 13.04
N VAL A 39 7.17 -0.50 13.32
CA VAL A 39 6.57 0.70 12.71
C VAL A 39 6.77 0.70 11.18
N PHE A 40 7.98 0.41 10.69
CA PHE A 40 8.24 0.27 9.26
C PHE A 40 7.36 -0.81 8.61
N LEU A 41 7.24 -1.98 9.24
CA LEU A 41 6.47 -3.11 8.73
C LEU A 41 4.96 -2.81 8.69
N ILE A 42 4.46 -2.05 9.66
CA ILE A 42 3.07 -1.55 9.67
C ILE A 42 2.85 -0.59 8.48
N SER A 43 3.77 0.33 8.20
CA SER A 43 3.68 1.24 7.06
C SER A 43 3.63 0.47 5.73
N VAL A 44 4.51 -0.52 5.54
CA VAL A 44 4.50 -1.37 4.33
C VAL A 44 3.18 -2.13 4.21
N LYS A 45 2.68 -2.71 5.32
CA LYS A 45 1.40 -3.44 5.33
C LYS A 45 0.22 -2.55 4.95
N LEU A 46 0.17 -1.31 5.46
CA LEU A 46 -0.88 -0.35 5.13
C LEU A 46 -0.85 0.05 3.65
N ILE A 47 0.33 0.23 3.08
CA ILE A 47 0.49 0.56 1.66
C ILE A 47 0.03 -0.61 0.78
N LEU A 48 0.44 -1.84 1.10
CA LEU A 48 -0.02 -3.04 0.39
C LEU A 48 -1.54 -3.24 0.53
N MET A 49 -2.11 -2.96 1.70
CA MET A 49 -3.55 -3.04 1.92
C MET A 49 -4.31 -2.00 1.09
N SER A 50 -3.81 -0.76 1.02
CA SER A 50 -4.39 0.29 0.17
C SER A 50 -4.38 -0.11 -1.30
N TYR A 51 -3.27 -0.69 -1.78
CA TYR A 51 -3.19 -1.22 -3.15
C TYR A 51 -4.23 -2.33 -3.40
N LYS A 52 -4.35 -3.32 -2.50
CA LYS A 52 -5.34 -4.40 -2.64
C LYS A 52 -6.77 -3.84 -2.62
N ASN A 53 -7.07 -2.88 -1.76
CA ASN A 53 -8.37 -2.24 -1.72
C ASN A 53 -8.69 -1.50 -3.02
N SER A 54 -7.72 -0.80 -3.61
CA SER A 54 -7.89 -0.14 -4.90
C SER A 54 -8.17 -1.15 -6.03
N ALA A 55 -7.48 -2.29 -6.05
CA ALA A 55 -7.73 -3.34 -7.04
C ALA A 55 -9.14 -3.94 -6.90
N ILE A 56 -9.59 -4.19 -5.67
CA ILE A 56 -10.96 -4.68 -5.39
C ILE A 56 -12.00 -3.63 -5.81
N ALA A 57 -11.74 -2.35 -5.52
CA ALA A 57 -12.65 -1.27 -5.91
C ALA A 57 -12.79 -1.16 -7.43
N ASP A 58 -11.69 -1.30 -8.19
CA ASP A 58 -11.71 -1.32 -9.65
C ASP A 58 -12.53 -2.50 -10.20
N GLU A 59 -12.44 -3.68 -9.57
CA GLU A 59 -13.22 -4.88 -9.93
C GLU A 59 -14.71 -4.68 -9.65
N LEU A 60 -15.06 -4.21 -8.45
CA LEU A 60 -16.43 -3.87 -8.10
C LEU A 60 -17.04 -2.81 -9.03
N MET A 61 -16.26 -1.80 -9.44
CA MET A 61 -16.75 -0.78 -10.37
C MET A 61 -17.09 -1.37 -11.75
N LYS A 62 -16.33 -2.38 -12.20
CA LYS A 62 -16.63 -3.10 -13.45
C LYS A 62 -17.91 -3.92 -13.32
N GLU A 63 -18.06 -4.68 -12.24
CA GLU A 63 -19.27 -5.48 -12.00
C GLU A 63 -20.52 -4.59 -11.93
N ILE A 64 -20.45 -3.47 -11.20
CA ILE A 64 -21.55 -2.49 -11.13
C ILE A 64 -21.88 -1.94 -12.51
N LYS A 65 -20.87 -1.63 -13.34
CA LYS A 65 -21.07 -1.16 -14.71
C LYS A 65 -21.76 -2.22 -15.56
N GLU A 66 -21.32 -3.48 -15.48
CA GLU A 66 -21.93 -4.59 -16.21
C GLU A 66 -23.40 -4.80 -15.82
N ILE A 67 -23.71 -4.77 -14.52
CA ILE A 67 -25.09 -4.86 -14.03
C ILE A 67 -25.93 -3.70 -14.59
N ARG A 68 -25.39 -2.48 -14.58
CA ARG A 68 -26.06 -1.30 -15.12
C ARG A 68 -26.34 -1.44 -16.61
N ASP A 69 -25.35 -1.86 -17.40
CA ASP A 69 -25.48 -2.01 -18.85
C ASP A 69 -26.53 -3.09 -19.21
N ARG A 70 -26.63 -4.16 -18.41
CA ARG A 70 -27.67 -5.20 -18.55
C ARG A 70 -29.08 -4.72 -18.20
N LEU A 71 -29.20 -3.80 -17.24
CA LEU A 71 -30.49 -3.19 -16.89
C LEU A 71 -30.96 -2.18 -17.94
N GLU A 72 -30.02 -1.46 -18.56
CA GLU A 72 -30.31 -0.53 -19.65
C GLU A 72 -30.64 -1.24 -20.97
N SER A 73 -30.04 -2.41 -21.26
CA SER A 73 -30.33 -3.19 -22.48
C SER A 73 -31.57 -4.09 -22.40
N GLY A 74 -32.11 -4.33 -21.21
CA GLY A 74 -33.35 -5.09 -20.98
C GLY A 74 -34.63 -4.25 -21.03
N ARG A 75 -34.54 -2.99 -21.45
CA ARG A 75 -35.65 -2.06 -21.72
C ARG A 75 -35.82 -1.88 -23.23
#